data_AF-A0A932RB25-F1
#
_entry.id   AF-A0A932RB25-F1
#
_cell.length_a   1.000
_cell.length_b   1.000
_cell.length_c   1.000
_cell.angle_alpha   90.00
_cell.angle_beta   90.00
_cell.angle_gamma   90.00
#
_symmetry.space_group_name_H-M   'P 1'
#
loop_
_entity.id
_entity.type
_entity.pdbx_description
1 polymer ?
#
loop_
_entity_poly.entity_id
_entity_poly.type
_entity_poly.pdbx_seq_one_letter_code
_entity_poly.pdbx_strand_id
1 'polypeptide(L)'
;EEAQQNIGQFVSARMIQYLQTGNSLLSVNLPHCHLDYEPGSHRLMHIHHNVPGILRAINDILADQGINIERQVLDTRGNLGYAIYDINRPCDAELMRQLRAVAHTIRVRAAGVSSQ
;
A
#
# COMPACT_ATOMS: atom_id res chain seq x y z
N GLU A 1 2.50 6.88 34.67
CA GLU A 1 1.73 5.77 34.05
C GLU A 1 0.91 6.22 32.84
N GLU A 2 0.23 7.37 32.91
CA GLU A 2 -0.55 7.95 31.79
C GLU A 2 0.24 8.09 30.48
N ALA A 3 1.50 8.55 30.52
CA ALA A 3 2.33 8.68 29.31
C ALA A 3 2.54 7.34 28.58
N GLN A 4 2.74 6.24 29.32
CA GLN A 4 2.97 4.92 28.73
C GLN A 4 1.67 4.29 28.21
N GLN A 5 0.54 4.56 28.87
CA GLN A 5 -0.80 4.20 28.38
C GLN A 5 -1.12 4.94 27.07
N ASN A 6 -0.84 6.25 27.01
CA ASN A 6 -1.05 7.07 25.81
C ASN A 6 -0.16 6.60 24.64
N ILE A 7 1.10 6.24 24.90
CA ILE A 7 1.99 5.67 23.88
C ILE A 7 1.43 4.34 23.37
N GLY A 8 1.00 3.46 24.28
CA GLY A 8 0.43 2.16 23.92
C GLY A 8 -0.81 2.27 23.02
N GLN A 9 -1.73 3.17 23.38
CA GLN A 9 -2.92 3.46 22.57
C GLN A 9 -2.55 4.06 21.20
N PHE A 10 -1.63 5.03 21.18
CA PHE A 10 -1.19 5.67 19.94
C PHE A 10 -0.55 4.68 18.97
N VAL A 11 0.41 3.87 19.42
CA VAL A 11 1.10 2.91 18.57
C VAL A 11 0.12 1.85 18.03
N SER A 12 -0.77 1.35 18.89
CA SER A 12 -1.79 0.36 18.50
C SER A 12 -2.74 0.93 17.44
N ALA A 13 -3.23 2.16 17.64
CA ALA A 13 -4.10 2.84 16.67
C ALA A 13 -3.40 3.01 15.31
N ARG A 14 -2.10 3.35 15.30
CA ARG A 14 -1.33 3.47 14.05
C ARG A 14 -1.13 2.14 13.35
N MET A 15 -0.87 1.05 14.10
CA MET A 15 -0.78 -0.28 13.51
C MET A 15 -2.11 -0.69 12.86
N ILE A 16 -3.23 -0.49 13.55
CA ILE A 16 -4.57 -0.78 13.00
C ILE A 16 -4.82 0.05 11.75
N GLN A 17 -4.54 1.35 11.79
CA GLN A 17 -4.72 2.25 10.64
C GLN A 17 -3.89 1.79 9.44
N TYR A 18 -2.62 1.43 9.63
CA TYR A 18 -1.77 0.88 8.58
C TYR A 18 -2.33 -0.43 8.01
N LEU A 19 -2.80 -1.33 8.89
CA LEU A 19 -3.35 -2.61 8.47
C LEU A 19 -4.66 -2.46 7.67
N GLN A 20 -5.49 -1.48 7.98
CA GLN A 20 -6.77 -1.25 7.30
C GLN A 20 -6.58 -0.44 6.01
N THR A 21 -5.82 0.65 6.08
CA THR A 21 -5.79 1.68 5.02
C THR A 21 -4.49 1.72 4.24
N GLY A 22 -3.42 1.11 4.76
CA GLY A 22 -2.07 1.27 4.22
C GLY A 22 -1.37 2.57 4.60
N ASN A 23 -2.06 3.54 5.20
CA ASN A 23 -1.43 4.83 5.52
C ASN A 23 -0.24 4.64 6.47
N SER A 24 0.90 5.23 6.09
CA SER A 24 2.20 5.07 6.76
C SER A 24 2.73 6.36 7.36
N LEU A 25 1.86 7.35 7.55
CA LEU A 25 2.19 8.59 8.25
C LEU A 25 2.83 8.30 9.61
N LEU A 26 3.86 9.08 9.95
CA LEU A 26 4.63 8.95 11.20
C LEU A 26 5.39 7.62 11.33
N SER A 27 5.49 6.83 10.26
CA SER A 27 6.37 5.66 10.26
C SER A 27 7.83 6.09 10.40
N VAL A 28 8.56 5.40 11.27
CA VAL A 28 10.00 5.63 11.47
C VAL A 28 10.85 4.95 10.41
N ASN A 29 10.30 4.03 9.62
CA ASN A 29 11.04 3.19 8.66
C ASN A 29 10.38 3.00 7.28
N LEU A 30 9.18 3.51 7.05
CA LEU A 30 8.55 3.56 5.73
C LEU A 30 8.51 4.99 5.18
N PRO A 31 8.42 5.18 3.85
CA PRO A 31 7.99 6.44 3.25
C PRO A 31 6.62 6.88 3.79
N HIS A 32 6.33 8.18 3.79
CA HIS A 32 5.13 8.73 4.41
C HIS A 32 4.03 8.88 3.35
N CYS A 33 3.22 7.84 3.21
CA CYS A 33 2.08 7.83 2.31
C CYS A 33 0.77 8.00 3.08
N HIS A 34 -0.08 8.88 2.55
CA HIS A 34 -1.46 9.04 2.97
C HIS A 34 -2.35 9.09 1.73
N LEU A 35 -3.35 8.23 1.70
CA LEU A 35 -4.41 8.25 0.71
C LEU A 35 -5.72 8.03 1.43
N ASP A 36 -6.63 9.01 1.36
CA ASP A 36 -7.96 8.86 1.94
C ASP A 36 -8.65 7.63 1.36
N TYR A 37 -9.35 6.90 2.20
CA TYR A 37 -10.02 5.68 1.79
C TYR A 37 -11.37 6.03 1.15
N GLU A 38 -11.58 5.58 -0.08
CA GLU A 38 -12.84 5.70 -0.80
C GLU A 38 -13.65 4.40 -0.61
N PRO A 39 -14.86 4.44 -0.03
CA PRO A 39 -15.71 3.26 0.06
C PRO A 39 -15.99 2.66 -1.33
N GLY A 40 -15.82 1.35 -1.47
CA GLY A 40 -16.01 0.64 -2.74
C GLY A 40 -14.77 0.55 -3.62
N SER A 41 -13.69 1.29 -3.31
CA SER A 41 -12.40 1.09 -3.98
C SER A 41 -11.70 -0.18 -3.50
N HIS A 42 -10.88 -0.77 -4.36
CA HIS A 42 -10.05 -1.91 -4.00
C HIS A 42 -8.61 -1.44 -3.82
N ARG A 43 -8.11 -1.53 -2.57
CA ARG A 43 -6.81 -0.98 -2.22
C ARG A 43 -5.69 -2.01 -2.28
N LEU A 44 -4.65 -1.66 -3.02
CA LEU A 44 -3.39 -2.37 -3.20
C LEU A 44 -2.25 -1.55 -2.59
N MET A 45 -1.38 -2.19 -1.81
CA MET A 45 -0.17 -1.57 -1.27
C MET A 45 1.08 -2.32 -1.75
N HIS A 46 2.07 -1.58 -2.23
CA HIS A 46 3.27 -2.13 -2.86
C HIS A 46 4.56 -1.52 -2.28
N ILE A 47 5.32 -2.33 -1.56
CA ILE A 47 6.66 -1.99 -1.05
C ILE A 47 7.71 -2.57 -2.00
N HIS A 48 8.67 -1.75 -2.42
CA HIS A 48 9.65 -2.10 -3.44
C HIS A 48 10.97 -1.37 -3.20
N HIS A 49 12.06 -1.82 -3.84
CA HIS A 49 13.26 -0.99 -3.92
C HIS A 49 13.03 0.17 -4.89
N ASN A 50 13.51 1.35 -4.50
CA ASN A 50 13.43 2.56 -5.31
C ASN A 50 14.46 2.51 -6.45
N VAL A 51 14.12 1.82 -7.54
CA VAL A 51 14.95 1.65 -8.73
C VAL A 51 14.21 2.10 -9.99
N PRO A 52 14.92 2.57 -11.04
CA PRO A 52 14.29 2.96 -12.29
C PRO A 52 13.44 1.83 -12.88
N GLY A 53 12.25 2.17 -13.41
CA GLY A 53 11.36 1.24 -14.10
C GLY A 53 10.38 0.47 -13.22
N ILE A 54 10.50 0.51 -11.89
CA ILE A 54 9.62 -0.25 -10.99
C ILE A 54 8.14 0.12 -11.14
N LEU A 55 7.81 1.41 -11.24
CA LEU A 55 6.42 1.86 -11.44
C LEU A 55 5.88 1.48 -12.83
N ARG A 56 6.75 1.47 -13.85
CA ARG A 56 6.37 1.02 -15.19
C ARG A 56 5.96 -0.45 -15.13
N ALA A 57 6.78 -1.32 -14.53
CA ALA A 57 6.47 -2.75 -14.42
C ALA A 57 5.15 -3.01 -13.65
N ILE A 58 4.87 -2.24 -12.60
CA ILE A 58 3.60 -2.33 -11.86
C ILE A 58 2.43 -1.86 -12.74
N ASN A 59 2.58 -0.71 -13.40
CA ASN A 59 1.51 -0.14 -14.23
C ASN A 59 1.22 -0.99 -15.47
N ASP A 60 2.24 -1.61 -16.07
CA ASP A 60 2.09 -2.51 -17.22
C ASP A 60 1.23 -3.72 -16.83
N ILE A 61 1.47 -4.33 -15.66
CA ILE A 61 0.63 -5.43 -15.13
C ILE A 61 -0.82 -5.00 -14.95
N LEU A 62 -1.06 -3.81 -14.40
CA LEU A 62 -2.41 -3.28 -14.22
C LEU A 62 -3.08 -3.01 -15.58
N ALA A 63 -2.35 -2.43 -16.53
CA ALA A 63 -2.84 -2.12 -17.87
C ALA A 63 -3.16 -3.39 -18.69
N ASP A 64 -2.29 -4.40 -18.65
CA ASP A 64 -2.47 -5.67 -19.35
C ASP A 64 -3.72 -6.43 -18.87
N GLN A 65 -4.12 -6.22 -17.61
CA GLN A 65 -5.34 -6.77 -17.04
C GLN A 65 -6.55 -5.84 -17.16
N GLY A 66 -6.42 -4.70 -17.85
CA GLY A 66 -7.47 -3.70 -18.02
C GLY A 66 -7.92 -3.02 -16.72
N ILE A 67 -7.04 -2.93 -15.74
CA ILE A 67 -7.32 -2.36 -14.41
C ILE A 67 -7.09 -0.85 -14.44
N ASN A 68 -8.10 -0.07 -14.06
CA ASN A 68 -7.95 1.36 -13.91
C ASN A 68 -7.43 1.71 -12.51
N ILE A 69 -6.45 2.61 -12.44
CA ILE A 69 -6.00 3.23 -11.19
C ILE A 69 -6.86 4.47 -10.96
N GLU A 70 -7.71 4.42 -9.93
CA GLU A 70 -8.60 5.54 -9.57
C GLU A 70 -7.83 6.59 -8.78
N ARG A 71 -6.99 6.13 -7.85
CA ARG A 71 -6.15 6.98 -7.01
C ARG A 71 -4.82 6.30 -6.74
N GLN A 72 -3.76 7.09 -6.62
CA GLN A 72 -2.46 6.57 -6.22
C GLN A 72 -1.70 7.59 -5.38
N VAL A 73 -0.87 7.09 -4.47
CA VAL A 73 0.20 7.86 -3.83
C VAL A 73 1.44 6.98 -3.78
N LEU A 74 2.59 7.60 -4.02
CA LEU A 74 3.91 6.99 -3.89
C LEU A 74 4.77 7.97 -3.12
N ASP A 75 5.54 7.43 -2.18
CA ASP A 75 6.65 8.14 -1.59
C ASP A 75 7.87 7.20 -1.49
N THR A 76 9.05 7.79 -1.36
CA THR A 76 10.32 7.06 -1.26
C THR A 76 11.16 7.55 -0.09
N ARG A 77 11.94 6.64 0.49
CA ARG A 77 12.87 6.94 1.58
C ARG A 77 14.17 6.17 1.33
N GLY A 78 15.18 6.88 0.85
CA GLY A 78 16.42 6.25 0.37
C GLY A 78 16.10 5.23 -0.72
N ASN A 79 16.51 3.97 -0.50
CA ASN A 79 16.34 2.88 -1.46
C ASN A 79 14.98 2.17 -1.35
N LEU A 80 14.03 2.67 -0.55
CA LEU A 80 12.73 2.07 -0.33
C LEU A 80 11.62 2.93 -0.95
N GLY A 81 10.76 2.32 -1.75
CA GLY A 81 9.53 2.91 -2.27
C GLY A 81 8.30 2.26 -1.64
N TYR A 82 7.28 3.07 -1.37
CA TYR A 82 5.98 2.59 -0.92
C TYR A 82 4.87 3.27 -1.70
N ALA A 83 4.05 2.46 -2.37
CA ALA A 83 2.90 2.94 -3.12
C ALA A 83 1.61 2.36 -2.56
N ILE A 84 0.56 3.18 -2.57
CA ILE A 84 -0.83 2.79 -2.33
C ILE A 84 -1.60 3.12 -3.59
N TYR A 85 -2.34 2.14 -4.11
CA TYR A 85 -3.21 2.27 -5.26
C TYR A 85 -4.64 1.92 -4.86
N ASP A 86 -5.59 2.74 -5.27
CA ASP A 86 -7.00 2.38 -5.32
C ASP A 86 -7.33 2.03 -6.78
N ILE A 87 -7.84 0.82 -6.98
CA ILE A 87 -8.15 0.27 -8.31
C ILE A 87 -9.63 -0.11 -8.41
N ASN A 88 -10.14 -0.09 -9.64
CA ASN A 88 -11.56 -0.29 -9.94
C ASN A 88 -12.04 -1.76 -9.90
N ARG A 89 -11.21 -2.70 -9.41
CA ARG A 89 -11.58 -4.11 -9.28
C ARG A 89 -10.84 -4.82 -8.16
N PRO A 90 -11.38 -5.95 -7.64
CA PRO A 90 -10.75 -6.70 -6.56
C PRO A 90 -9.32 -7.14 -6.89
N CYS A 91 -8.46 -7.12 -5.87
CA CYS A 91 -7.12 -7.69 -5.94
C CYS A 91 -7.19 -9.22 -5.92
N ASP A 92 -7.37 -9.84 -7.08
CA ASP A 92 -7.43 -11.30 -7.21
C ASP A 92 -6.05 -11.97 -7.02
N ALA A 93 -6.08 -13.29 -6.89
CA ALA A 93 -4.87 -14.07 -6.61
C ALA A 93 -3.82 -13.95 -7.73
N GLU A 94 -4.26 -13.79 -8.98
CA GLU A 94 -3.37 -13.71 -10.14
C GLU A 94 -2.67 -12.34 -10.20
N LEU A 95 -3.40 -11.24 -10.03
CA LEU A 95 -2.82 -9.91 -9.90
C LEU A 95 -1.79 -9.87 -8.77
N MET A 96 -2.16 -10.37 -7.60
CA MET A 96 -1.27 -10.39 -6.44
C MET A 96 -0.03 -11.26 -6.66
N ARG A 97 -0.13 -12.33 -7.46
CA ARG A 97 1.00 -13.19 -7.84
C ARG A 97 1.93 -12.47 -8.80
N GLN A 98 1.40 -11.82 -9.84
CA GLN A 98 2.17 -11.08 -10.84
C GLN A 98 2.93 -9.92 -10.20
N LEU A 99 2.28 -9.11 -9.37
CA LEU A 99 2.91 -7.99 -8.66
C LEU A 99 4.02 -8.45 -7.72
N ARG A 100 3.84 -9.58 -7.03
CA ARG A 100 4.87 -10.19 -6.19
C ARG A 100 6.09 -10.67 -6.98
N ALA A 101 5.90 -11.02 -8.25
CA ALA A 101 6.97 -11.52 -9.12
C ALA A 101 7.76 -10.39 -9.81
N VAL A 102 7.31 -9.13 -9.72
CA VAL A 102 8.05 -7.98 -10.26
C VAL A 102 9.41 -7.90 -9.56
N ALA A 103 10.47 -7.81 -10.37
CA ALA A 103 11.82 -7.64 -9.84
C ALA A 103 11.87 -6.41 -8.92
N HIS A 104 12.58 -6.53 -7.79
CA HIS A 104 12.67 -5.50 -6.74
C HIS A 104 11.41 -5.26 -5.90
N THR A 105 10.35 -6.04 -6.07
CA THR A 105 9.24 -6.08 -5.13
C THR A 105 9.68 -6.70 -3.81
N ILE A 106 9.37 -6.02 -2.70
CA ILE A 106 9.63 -6.49 -1.33
C ILE A 106 8.35 -7.11 -0.76
N ARG A 107 7.22 -6.41 -0.89
CA ARG A 107 5.93 -6.90 -0.37
C ARG A 107 4.75 -6.26 -1.10
N VAL A 108 3.76 -7.09 -1.38
CA VAL A 108 2.47 -6.65 -1.94
C VAL A 108 1.34 -7.12 -1.03
N ARG A 109 0.36 -6.25 -0.78
CA ARG A 109 -0.79 -6.55 0.06
C ARG A 109 -2.05 -5.88 -0.49
N ALA A 110 -3.19 -6.54 -0.35
CA ALA A 110 -4.49 -5.90 -0.50
C ALA A 110 -4.99 -5.45 0.87
N ALA A 111 -5.75 -4.35 0.94
CA ALA A 111 -6.50 -4.04 2.15
C ALA A 111 -7.51 -5.16 2.43
N GLY A 112 -7.72 -5.49 3.70
CA GLY A 112 -8.75 -6.46 4.08
C GLY A 112 -10.12 -5.92 3.67
N VAL A 113 -10.94 -6.75 3.03
CA VAL A 113 -12.33 -6.40 2.76
C VAL A 113 -13.01 -6.24 4.12
N SER A 114 -13.35 -5.01 4.49
CA SER A 114 -14.32 -4.80 5.56
C SER A 114 -15.63 -5.37 5.04
N SER A 115 -15.97 -6.60 5.46
CA SER A 115 -17.33 -7.09 5.35
C SER A 115 -18.22 -6.04 6.03
N GLN A 116 -19.07 -5.39 5.25
CA GLN A 116 -20.21 -4.65 5.78
C GLN A 116 -21.15 -5.60 6.50
#